data_AF-A0A7J6Q2X5-F1
#
_entry.id   AF-A0A7J6Q2X5-F1
#
_cell.length_a   1.000
_cell.length_b   1.000
_cell.length_c   1.000
_cell.angle_alpha   90.00
_cell.angle_beta   90.00
_cell.angle_gamma   90.00
#
_symmetry.space_group_name_H-M   'P 1'
#
loop_
_entity.id
_entity.type
_entity.pdbx_description
1 polymer ?
#
loop_
_entity_poly.entity_id
_entity_poly.type
_entity_poly.pdbx_seq_one_letter_code
_entity_poly.pdbx_strand_id
1 'polypeptide(L)'
;MDLAPLTSQSPELQEAVLEPLAAAMKDAGGIPSMPVDDFLQELRLLQISQRFSHVTRLYVALEVIFSEEKEGLCKDTFEARLPYVSRVIDNAGLTTAEVCEAFEVMYLLHPDVAKIAHYPYILKDLYDENLVTEGALLKHYEGSSSRKGFPLCRKAATPFLDWLRTAEAEDSSSSDEDDDSDDDEEEEKVVTKKAPESKQKEAAKVSDAS
;
A
#
# COMPACT_ATOMS: atom_id res chain seq x y z
N MET A 1 4.09 -32.67 -22.85
CA MET A 1 4.74 -31.34 -22.82
C MET A 1 4.74 -30.92 -21.38
N ASP A 2 5.92 -30.95 -20.77
CA ASP A 2 6.14 -30.65 -19.35
C ASP A 2 6.30 -29.13 -19.24
N LEU A 3 5.18 -28.41 -19.11
CA LEU A 3 5.19 -26.97 -18.86
C LEU A 3 5.38 -26.81 -17.36
N ALA A 4 6.63 -26.66 -16.93
CA ALA A 4 6.93 -26.30 -15.56
C ALA A 4 6.10 -25.07 -15.16
N PRO A 5 5.51 -25.03 -13.95
CA PRO A 5 4.74 -23.87 -13.53
C PRO A 5 5.66 -22.65 -13.54
N LEU A 6 5.24 -21.59 -14.26
CA LEU A 6 5.97 -20.33 -14.30
C LEU A 6 6.17 -19.81 -12.88
N THR A 7 7.42 -19.76 -12.46
CA THR A 7 7.84 -19.06 -11.24
C THR A 7 8.32 -17.67 -11.64
N SER A 8 8.31 -16.74 -10.70
CA SER A 8 8.74 -15.34 -10.90
C SER A 8 10.21 -15.17 -11.35
N GLN A 9 10.97 -16.25 -11.48
CA GLN A 9 12.37 -16.24 -11.92
C GLN A 9 12.59 -17.04 -13.21
N SER A 10 11.53 -17.51 -13.90
CA SER A 10 11.71 -18.22 -15.16
C SER A 10 11.97 -17.24 -16.31
N PRO A 11 12.96 -17.48 -17.18
CA PRO A 11 13.14 -16.75 -18.45
C PRO A 11 11.87 -16.74 -19.31
N GLU A 12 11.04 -17.79 -19.20
CA GLU A 12 9.78 -17.89 -19.92
C GLU A 12 8.74 -16.87 -19.43
N LEU A 13 8.79 -16.45 -18.15
CA LEU A 13 7.91 -15.39 -17.66
C LEU A 13 8.28 -14.04 -18.27
N GLN A 14 9.59 -13.79 -18.44
CA GLN A 14 10.09 -12.58 -19.08
C GLN A 14 9.61 -12.48 -20.53
N GLU A 15 9.99 -13.46 -21.36
CA GLU A 15 9.77 -13.42 -22.80
C GLU A 15 8.29 -13.62 -23.18
N ALA A 16 7.56 -14.48 -22.45
CA ALA A 16 6.20 -14.87 -22.85
C ALA A 16 5.10 -14.07 -22.15
N VAL A 17 5.43 -13.26 -21.12
CA VAL A 17 4.43 -12.50 -20.34
C VAL A 17 4.82 -11.04 -20.15
N LEU A 18 5.97 -10.77 -19.52
CA LEU A 18 6.37 -9.41 -19.16
C LEU A 18 6.61 -8.54 -20.40
N GLU A 19 7.43 -9.02 -21.34
CA GLU A 19 7.72 -8.30 -22.58
C GLU A 19 6.48 -8.06 -23.44
N PRO A 20 5.60 -9.05 -23.71
CA PRO A 20 4.36 -8.82 -24.44
C PRO A 20 3.41 -7.83 -23.77
N LEU A 21 3.25 -7.90 -22.44
CA LEU A 21 2.37 -6.97 -21.72
C LEU A 21 2.92 -5.55 -21.72
N ALA A 22 4.23 -5.39 -21.51
CA ALA A 22 4.91 -4.10 -21.61
C ALA A 22 4.82 -3.51 -23.02
N ALA A 23 4.97 -4.34 -24.06
CA ALA A 23 4.81 -3.92 -25.46
C ALA A 23 3.38 -3.45 -25.74
N ALA A 24 2.35 -4.20 -25.32
CA ALA A 24 0.95 -3.82 -25.47
C ALA A 24 0.64 -2.49 -24.75
N MET A 25 1.16 -2.31 -23.53
CA MET A 25 1.02 -1.07 -22.77
C MET A 25 1.68 0.11 -23.49
N LYS A 26 2.87 -0.09 -24.05
CA LYS A 26 3.60 0.93 -24.82
C LYS A 26 2.89 1.30 -26.11
N ASP A 27 2.36 0.32 -26.84
CA ASP A 27 1.61 0.52 -28.08
C ASP A 27 0.30 1.30 -27.84
N ALA A 28 -0.31 1.12 -26.66
CA ALA A 28 -1.44 1.91 -26.20
C ALA A 28 -1.08 3.31 -25.66
N GLY A 29 0.20 3.69 -25.69
CA GLY A 29 0.68 5.01 -25.24
C GLY A 29 1.01 5.10 -23.75
N GLY A 30 1.26 3.97 -23.09
CA GLY A 30 1.64 3.89 -21.67
C GLY A 30 0.48 4.12 -20.70
N ILE A 31 0.80 4.26 -19.42
CA ILE A 31 -0.17 4.60 -18.37
C ILE A 31 -0.19 6.13 -18.15
N PRO A 32 -1.36 6.79 -18.13
CA PRO A 32 -2.72 6.23 -18.05
C PRO A 32 -3.45 6.09 -19.40
N SER A 33 -2.75 6.17 -20.53
CA SER A 33 -3.37 6.14 -21.86
C SER A 33 -4.09 4.80 -22.14
N MET A 34 -3.51 3.68 -21.72
CA MET A 34 -4.14 2.36 -21.80
C MET A 34 -5.27 2.24 -20.76
N PRO A 35 -6.55 2.05 -21.14
CA PRO A 35 -7.63 1.85 -20.19
C PRO A 35 -7.37 0.67 -19.24
N VAL A 36 -7.84 0.79 -17.99
CA VAL A 36 -7.64 -0.23 -16.94
C VAL A 36 -8.19 -1.60 -17.36
N ASP A 37 -9.38 -1.64 -17.96
CA ASP A 37 -9.99 -2.91 -18.39
C ASP A 37 -9.25 -3.54 -19.58
N ASP A 38 -8.68 -2.73 -20.49
CA ASP A 38 -7.87 -3.23 -21.61
C ASP A 38 -6.57 -3.86 -21.07
N PHE A 39 -5.89 -3.19 -20.12
CA PHE A 39 -4.72 -3.75 -19.45
C PHE A 39 -5.06 -5.09 -18.75
N LEU A 40 -6.19 -5.13 -18.04
CA LEU A 40 -6.64 -6.34 -17.34
C LEU A 40 -6.94 -7.49 -18.29
N GLN A 41 -7.53 -7.19 -19.45
CA GLN A 41 -7.84 -8.16 -20.49
C GLN A 41 -6.57 -8.77 -21.07
N GLU A 42 -5.59 -7.94 -21.46
CA GLU A 42 -4.30 -8.43 -21.98
C GLU A 42 -3.57 -9.31 -20.95
N LEU A 43 -3.48 -8.83 -19.70
CA LEU A 43 -2.89 -9.60 -18.61
C LEU A 43 -3.62 -10.93 -18.38
N ARG A 44 -4.95 -10.97 -18.51
CA ARG A 44 -5.74 -12.21 -18.38
C ARG A 44 -5.47 -13.18 -19.53
N LEU A 45 -5.34 -12.67 -20.76
CA LEU A 45 -5.02 -13.50 -21.93
C LEU A 45 -3.66 -14.18 -21.74
N LEU A 46 -2.64 -13.44 -21.30
CA LEU A 46 -1.32 -13.97 -20.99
C LEU A 46 -1.34 -14.98 -19.83
N GLN A 47 -2.13 -14.70 -18.79
CA GLN A 47 -2.33 -15.65 -17.70
C GLN A 47 -2.90 -16.98 -18.18
N ILE A 48 -3.90 -16.97 -19.06
CA ILE A 48 -4.51 -18.20 -19.57
C ILE A 48 -3.55 -18.94 -20.49
N SER A 49 -2.84 -18.23 -21.37
CA SER A 49 -1.93 -18.84 -22.34
C SER A 49 -0.74 -19.50 -21.65
N GLN A 50 -0.19 -18.86 -20.62
CA GLN A 50 0.99 -19.32 -19.90
C GLN A 50 0.67 -20.05 -18.58
N ARG A 51 -0.60 -20.13 -18.20
CA ARG A 51 -1.13 -20.87 -17.05
C ARG A 51 -0.47 -20.56 -15.71
N PHE A 52 -0.20 -19.28 -15.43
CA PHE A 52 0.34 -18.86 -14.14
C PHE A 52 -0.75 -18.47 -13.11
N SER A 53 -0.37 -18.48 -11.83
CA SER A 53 -1.30 -18.28 -10.70
C SER A 53 -1.83 -16.85 -10.60
N HIS A 54 -2.85 -16.64 -9.77
CA HIS A 54 -3.37 -15.29 -9.49
C HIS A 54 -2.36 -14.43 -8.72
N VAL A 55 -1.54 -15.02 -7.85
CA VAL A 55 -0.42 -14.33 -7.17
C VAL A 55 0.60 -13.82 -8.21
N THR A 56 1.01 -14.70 -9.14
CA THR A 56 1.92 -14.32 -10.22
C THR A 56 1.29 -13.25 -11.13
N ARG A 57 -0.03 -13.27 -11.33
CA ARG A 57 -0.74 -12.23 -12.08
C ARG A 57 -0.59 -10.84 -11.45
N LEU A 58 -0.76 -10.74 -10.14
CA LEU A 58 -0.53 -9.46 -9.45
C LEU A 58 0.93 -9.05 -9.52
N TYR A 59 1.86 -9.97 -9.29
CA TYR A 59 3.30 -9.70 -9.43
C TYR A 59 3.66 -9.16 -10.83
N VAL A 60 3.19 -9.81 -11.90
CA VAL A 60 3.40 -9.37 -13.29
C VAL A 60 2.83 -7.96 -13.51
N ALA A 61 1.64 -7.67 -12.97
CA ALA A 61 1.06 -6.35 -13.07
C ALA A 61 1.94 -5.30 -12.38
N LEU A 62 2.38 -5.56 -11.14
CA LEU A 62 3.28 -4.68 -10.40
C LEU A 62 4.60 -4.45 -11.17
N GLU A 63 5.21 -5.52 -11.68
CA GLU A 63 6.47 -5.43 -12.41
C GLU A 63 6.33 -4.56 -13.66
N VAL A 64 5.33 -4.79 -14.51
CA VAL A 64 5.15 -4.01 -15.74
C VAL A 64 4.77 -2.55 -15.44
N ILE A 65 3.84 -2.33 -14.51
CA ILE A 65 3.38 -0.98 -14.17
C ILE A 65 4.54 -0.14 -13.63
N PHE A 66 5.35 -0.69 -12.72
CA PHE A 66 6.33 0.10 -11.97
C PHE A 66 7.74 0.08 -12.55
N SER A 67 8.09 -0.88 -13.43
CA SER A 67 9.40 -0.86 -14.09
C SER A 67 9.51 0.22 -15.18
N GLU A 68 8.38 0.64 -15.75
CA GLU A 68 8.33 1.75 -16.71
C GLU A 68 8.29 3.13 -16.01
N GLU A 69 8.00 3.17 -14.70
CA GLU A 69 7.97 4.40 -13.92
C GLU A 69 9.36 4.85 -13.52
N LYS A 70 9.67 6.13 -13.77
CA LYS A 70 10.99 6.70 -13.43
C LYS A 70 11.35 6.54 -11.94
N GLU A 71 10.36 6.68 -11.06
CA GLU A 71 10.56 6.58 -9.60
C GLU A 71 10.36 5.17 -9.06
N GLY A 72 9.98 4.20 -9.91
CA GLY A 72 9.68 2.82 -9.55
C GLY A 72 8.41 2.70 -8.71
N LEU A 73 8.34 1.64 -7.89
CA LEU A 73 7.28 1.43 -6.90
C LEU A 73 7.60 2.22 -5.62
N CYS A 74 6.94 3.37 -5.47
CA CYS A 74 6.99 4.24 -4.29
C CYS A 74 5.58 4.77 -3.96
N LYS A 75 5.44 5.57 -2.89
CA LYS A 75 4.13 6.09 -2.44
C LYS A 75 3.36 6.81 -3.57
N ASP A 76 4.00 7.80 -4.20
CA ASP A 76 3.32 8.68 -5.15
C ASP A 76 2.96 7.96 -6.46
N THR A 77 3.88 7.10 -6.97
CA THR A 77 3.59 6.30 -8.16
C THR A 77 2.56 5.22 -7.87
N PHE A 78 2.58 4.61 -6.68
CA PHE A 78 1.59 3.60 -6.31
C PHE A 78 0.19 4.18 -6.26
N GLU A 79 0.01 5.32 -5.58
CA GLU A 79 -1.27 6.03 -5.49
C GLU A 79 -1.83 6.36 -6.90
N ALA A 80 -0.97 6.86 -7.80
CA ALA A 80 -1.36 7.19 -9.18
C ALA A 80 -1.68 5.96 -10.05
N ARG A 81 -1.25 4.76 -9.66
CA ARG A 81 -1.44 3.50 -10.39
C ARG A 81 -2.38 2.53 -9.69
N LEU A 82 -2.88 2.90 -8.52
CA LEU A 82 -3.78 2.11 -7.67
C LEU A 82 -5.02 1.60 -8.43
N PRO A 83 -5.65 2.33 -9.37
CA PRO A 83 -6.79 1.80 -10.15
C PRO A 83 -6.47 0.54 -10.96
N TYR A 84 -5.23 0.36 -11.43
CA TYR A 84 -4.83 -0.86 -12.14
C TYR A 84 -4.59 -1.99 -11.15
N VAL A 85 -3.91 -1.71 -10.03
CA VAL A 85 -3.59 -2.69 -8.99
C VAL A 85 -4.86 -3.22 -8.33
N SER A 86 -5.77 -2.33 -7.91
CA SER A 86 -7.06 -2.69 -7.31
C SER A 86 -7.87 -3.57 -8.25
N ARG A 87 -7.94 -3.21 -9.53
CA ARG A 87 -8.67 -3.99 -10.54
C ARG A 87 -8.12 -5.41 -10.69
N VAL A 88 -6.79 -5.59 -10.65
CA VAL A 88 -6.18 -6.91 -10.72
C VAL A 88 -6.51 -7.73 -9.48
N ILE A 89 -6.42 -7.13 -8.28
CA ILE A 89 -6.76 -7.77 -7.01
C ILE A 89 -8.21 -8.24 -6.99
N ASP A 90 -9.16 -7.35 -7.28
CA ASP A 90 -10.59 -7.63 -7.27
C ASP A 90 -10.97 -8.68 -8.31
N ASN A 91 -10.47 -8.52 -9.54
CA ASN A 91 -10.80 -9.44 -10.63
C ASN A 91 -10.23 -10.85 -10.41
N ALA A 92 -9.10 -10.96 -9.72
CA ALA A 92 -8.49 -12.23 -9.37
C ALA A 92 -9.05 -12.82 -8.06
N GLY A 93 -9.78 -12.03 -7.25
CA GLY A 93 -10.29 -12.46 -5.94
C GLY A 93 -9.18 -12.79 -4.95
N LEU A 94 -8.09 -12.02 -4.96
CA LEU A 94 -6.92 -12.29 -4.13
C LEU A 94 -7.22 -12.07 -2.65
N THR A 95 -6.73 -12.98 -1.82
CA THR A 95 -6.72 -12.80 -0.37
C THR A 95 -5.60 -11.85 0.06
N THR A 96 -5.71 -11.24 1.24
CA THR A 96 -4.64 -10.39 1.80
C THR A 96 -3.27 -11.08 1.84
N ALA A 97 -3.23 -12.36 2.20
CA ALA A 97 -1.97 -13.12 2.24
C ALA A 97 -1.34 -13.27 0.84
N GLU A 98 -2.16 -13.47 -0.20
CA GLU A 98 -1.71 -13.55 -1.59
C GLU A 98 -1.28 -12.19 -2.15
N VAL A 99 -1.96 -11.10 -1.77
CA VAL A 99 -1.53 -9.73 -2.08
C VAL A 99 -0.16 -9.48 -1.47
N CYS A 100 0.01 -9.73 -0.16
CA CYS A 100 1.31 -9.60 0.51
C CYS A 100 2.39 -10.46 -0.14
N GLU A 101 2.07 -11.70 -0.56
CA GLU A 101 3.01 -12.56 -1.26
C GLU A 101 3.48 -11.96 -2.60
N ALA A 102 2.58 -11.39 -3.40
CA ALA A 102 2.98 -10.75 -4.66
C ALA A 102 3.93 -9.56 -4.42
N PHE A 103 3.66 -8.73 -3.41
CA PHE A 103 4.57 -7.64 -3.02
C PHE A 103 5.91 -8.16 -2.47
N GLU A 104 5.91 -9.21 -1.65
CA GLU A 104 7.12 -9.86 -1.15
C GLU A 104 8.04 -10.31 -2.30
N VAL A 105 7.44 -10.86 -3.37
CA VAL A 105 8.18 -11.24 -4.58
C VAL A 105 8.71 -9.98 -5.29
N MET A 106 7.88 -8.94 -5.47
CA MET A 106 8.30 -7.68 -6.10
C MET A 106 9.51 -7.05 -5.40
N TYR A 107 9.46 -6.88 -4.08
CA TYR A 107 10.57 -6.29 -3.31
C TYR A 107 11.80 -7.17 -3.24
N LEU A 108 11.65 -8.49 -3.33
CA LEU A 108 12.77 -9.42 -3.34
C LEU A 108 13.52 -9.39 -4.67
N LEU A 109 12.79 -9.38 -5.79
CA LEU A 109 13.37 -9.54 -7.12
C LEU A 109 13.82 -8.23 -7.74
N HIS A 110 13.14 -7.12 -7.42
CA HIS A 110 13.37 -5.82 -8.04
C HIS A 110 13.65 -4.73 -6.99
N PRO A 111 14.70 -4.85 -6.16
CA PRO A 111 15.00 -3.88 -5.10
C PRO A 111 15.40 -2.49 -5.62
N ASP A 112 15.78 -2.37 -6.89
CA ASP A 112 16.08 -1.14 -7.60
C ASP A 112 14.81 -0.42 -8.09
N VAL A 113 13.77 -1.17 -8.46
CA VAL A 113 12.45 -0.63 -8.83
C VAL A 113 11.59 -0.39 -7.58
N ALA A 114 11.59 -1.34 -6.65
CA ALA A 114 10.72 -1.34 -5.49
C ALA A 114 11.45 -0.88 -4.21
N LYS A 115 11.24 0.39 -3.86
CA LYS A 115 11.90 1.02 -2.71
C LYS A 115 11.23 0.57 -1.41
N ILE A 116 11.83 -0.39 -0.71
CA ILE A 116 11.26 -1.03 0.50
C ILE A 116 10.84 -0.04 1.61
N ALA A 117 11.49 1.13 1.70
CA ALA A 117 11.14 2.17 2.66
C ALA A 117 9.71 2.73 2.46
N HIS A 118 9.14 2.59 1.26
CA HIS A 118 7.77 3.03 0.97
C HIS A 118 6.71 1.98 1.30
N TYR A 119 7.11 0.75 1.64
CA TYR A 119 6.18 -0.34 1.83
C TYR A 119 5.08 -0.10 2.89
N PRO A 120 5.36 0.57 4.04
CA PRO A 120 4.31 0.93 4.99
C PRO A 120 3.20 1.80 4.39
N TYR A 121 3.57 2.75 3.53
CA TYR A 121 2.59 3.63 2.88
C TYR A 121 1.77 2.86 1.85
N ILE A 122 2.40 1.97 1.08
CA ILE A 122 1.70 1.11 0.13
C ILE A 122 0.72 0.18 0.84
N LEU A 123 1.09 -0.40 1.99
CA LEU A 123 0.17 -1.20 2.80
C LEU A 123 -1.00 -0.37 3.32
N LYS A 124 -0.76 0.89 3.69
CA LYS A 124 -1.83 1.82 4.07
C LYS A 124 -2.78 2.07 2.91
N ASP A 125 -2.27 2.38 1.72
CA ASP A 125 -3.12 2.63 0.54
C ASP A 125 -3.96 1.39 0.17
N LEU A 126 -3.38 0.19 0.27
CA LEU A 126 -4.11 -1.07 0.08
C LEU A 126 -5.20 -1.28 1.13
N TYR A 127 -4.93 -0.91 2.39
CA TYR A 127 -5.89 -1.03 3.49
C TYR A 127 -7.03 -0.02 3.36
N ASP A 128 -6.72 1.24 3.08
CA ASP A 128 -7.69 2.32 2.89
C ASP A 128 -8.67 2.01 1.74
N GLU A 129 -8.19 1.38 0.66
CA GLU A 129 -9.01 0.92 -0.47
C GLU A 129 -9.71 -0.44 -0.23
N ASN A 130 -9.66 -0.99 0.99
CA ASN A 130 -10.24 -2.29 1.35
C ASN A 130 -9.72 -3.49 0.54
N LEU A 131 -8.53 -3.39 -0.05
CA LEU A 131 -7.88 -4.45 -0.81
C LEU A 131 -7.19 -5.47 0.10
N VAL A 132 -6.89 -5.06 1.34
CA VAL A 132 -6.39 -5.91 2.42
C VAL A 132 -7.11 -5.60 3.72
N THR A 133 -7.21 -6.57 4.63
CA THR A 133 -7.87 -6.38 5.92
C THR A 133 -6.88 -6.45 7.07
N GLU A 134 -7.16 -5.70 8.13
CA GLU A 134 -6.29 -5.61 9.32
C GLU A 134 -6.00 -7.00 9.92
N GLY A 135 -7.04 -7.75 10.28
CA GLY A 135 -6.86 -9.06 10.91
C GLY A 135 -6.05 -10.03 10.05
N ALA A 136 -6.19 -9.95 8.72
CA ALA A 136 -5.40 -10.79 7.81
C ALA A 136 -3.96 -10.29 7.65
N LEU A 137 -3.72 -8.98 7.64
CA LEU A 137 -2.37 -8.39 7.63
C LEU A 137 -1.59 -8.75 8.89
N LEU A 138 -2.19 -8.56 10.07
CA LEU A 138 -1.58 -8.90 11.35
C LEU A 138 -1.26 -10.39 11.41
N LYS A 139 -2.24 -11.25 11.08
CA LYS A 139 -2.04 -12.71 11.03
C LYS A 139 -0.93 -13.12 10.08
N HIS A 140 -0.85 -12.50 8.90
CA HIS A 140 0.18 -12.80 7.90
C HIS A 140 1.59 -12.49 8.45
N TYR A 141 1.79 -11.31 9.03
CA TYR A 141 3.11 -10.87 9.48
C TYR A 141 3.52 -11.33 10.88
N GLU A 142 2.58 -11.72 11.74
CA GLU A 142 2.88 -12.37 13.02
C GLU A 142 3.39 -13.80 12.84
N GLY A 143 2.92 -14.46 11.77
CA GLY A 143 3.38 -15.79 11.37
C GLY A 143 4.84 -15.84 10.94
N SER A 144 5.24 -17.04 10.49
CA SER A 144 6.54 -17.28 9.86
C SER A 144 6.32 -17.84 8.46
N SER A 145 7.08 -17.34 7.49
CA SER A 145 7.10 -17.86 6.13
C SER A 145 8.53 -18.19 5.72
N SER A 146 8.70 -19.25 4.92
CA SER A 146 9.97 -19.62 4.30
C SER A 146 10.29 -18.81 3.03
N ARG A 147 9.35 -17.98 2.56
CA ARG A 147 9.55 -17.11 1.40
C ARG A 147 10.64 -16.06 1.70
N LYS A 148 11.60 -15.93 0.79
CA LYS A 148 12.76 -15.04 0.99
C LYS A 148 12.40 -13.56 1.13
N GLY A 149 11.31 -13.10 0.49
CA GLY A 149 10.84 -11.71 0.59
C GLY A 149 10.11 -11.42 1.91
N PHE A 150 9.59 -12.43 2.60
CA PHE A 150 8.78 -12.24 3.80
C PHE A 150 9.51 -11.51 4.94
N PRO A 151 10.74 -11.87 5.35
CA PRO A 151 11.44 -11.16 6.42
C PRO A 151 11.70 -9.68 6.10
N LEU A 152 11.97 -9.36 4.83
CA LEU A 152 12.20 -8.00 4.36
C LEU A 152 10.93 -7.16 4.50
N CYS A 153 9.82 -7.65 3.93
CA CYS A 153 8.53 -6.98 3.98
C CYS A 153 7.97 -6.90 5.40
N ARG A 154 8.08 -7.96 6.22
CA ARG A 154 7.66 -7.97 7.63
C ARG A 154 8.34 -6.87 8.43
N LYS A 155 9.66 -6.74 8.29
CA LYS A 155 10.43 -5.70 8.98
C LYS A 155 10.00 -4.30 8.51
N ALA A 156 9.86 -4.12 7.20
CA ALA A 156 9.46 -2.84 6.63
C ALA A 156 8.05 -2.44 7.07
N ALA A 157 7.10 -3.38 7.09
CA ALA A 157 5.70 -3.16 7.45
C ALA A 157 5.46 -2.78 8.93
N THR A 158 6.46 -2.99 9.81
CA THR A 158 6.30 -2.84 11.26
C THR A 158 5.64 -1.52 11.69
N PRO A 159 6.03 -0.33 11.18
CA PRO A 159 5.39 0.93 11.58
C PRO A 159 3.88 0.99 11.28
N PHE A 160 3.45 0.38 10.16
CA PHE A 160 2.03 0.34 9.80
C PHE A 160 1.25 -0.70 10.61
N LEU A 161 1.86 -1.87 10.87
CA LEU A 161 1.25 -2.90 11.71
C LEU A 161 1.09 -2.44 13.16
N ASP A 162 2.05 -1.67 13.69
CA ASP A 162 1.94 -1.08 15.03
C ASP A 162 0.85 -0.02 15.08
N TRP A 163 0.70 0.80 14.03
CA TRP A 163 -0.40 1.75 13.91
C TRP A 163 -1.78 1.07 13.92
N LEU A 164 -1.96 -0.02 13.16
CA LEU A 164 -3.21 -0.80 13.15
C LEU A 164 -3.58 -1.28 14.56
N ARG A 165 -2.62 -1.89 15.28
CA ARG A 165 -2.84 -2.37 16.66
C ARG A 165 -3.27 -1.28 17.63
N THR A 166 -2.75 -0.07 17.46
CA THR A 166 -3.12 1.06 18.34
C THR A 166 -4.47 1.66 17.98
N ALA A 167 -4.83 1.67 16.69
CA ALA A 167 -6.07 2.27 16.22
C ALA A 167 -7.32 1.54 16.76
N GLU A 168 -7.32 0.19 16.78
CA GLU A 168 -8.44 -0.56 17.37
C GLU A 168 -8.51 -0.46 18.91
N ALA A 169 -7.37 -0.31 19.58
CA ALA A 169 -7.32 -0.19 21.03
C ALA A 169 -7.96 1.12 21.54
N GLU A 170 -7.90 2.19 20.76
CA GLU A 170 -8.52 3.48 21.11
C GLU A 170 -10.04 3.49 20.84
N ASP A 171 -10.51 2.82 19.79
CA ASP A 171 -11.93 2.74 19.42
C ASP A 171 -12.74 1.83 20.38
N SER A 172 -12.09 0.82 20.97
CA SER A 172 -12.74 -0.10 21.92
C SER A 172 -12.80 0.41 23.37
N SER A 173 -12.39 1.66 23.65
CA SER A 173 -12.31 2.19 25.03
C SER A 173 -13.53 2.96 25.53
N SER A 174 -14.65 2.95 24.81
CA SER A 174 -15.90 3.61 25.21
C SER A 174 -17.00 2.61 25.58
N SER A 175 -16.96 2.06 26.80
CA SER A 175 -18.13 1.46 27.46
C SER A 175 -17.97 1.48 29.00
N ASP A 176 -18.58 2.52 29.58
CA ASP A 176 -19.29 2.65 30.87
C ASP A 176 -18.74 2.04 32.17
N GLU A 177 -18.51 2.95 33.15
CA GLU A 177 -19.08 2.82 34.50
C GLU A 177 -19.62 4.21 34.95
N ASP A 178 -20.95 4.37 34.87
CA ASP A 178 -21.71 5.26 35.75
C ASP A 178 -21.60 4.72 37.19
N ASP A 179 -21.13 5.51 38.16
CA ASP A 179 -21.42 5.27 39.58
C ASP A 179 -21.60 6.57 40.39
N ASP A 180 -22.88 6.77 40.70
CA ASP A 180 -23.56 7.43 41.82
C ASP A 180 -23.30 8.85 42.34
N SER A 181 -24.45 9.45 42.62
CA SER A 181 -24.76 10.74 43.22
C SER A 181 -24.32 10.81 44.69
N ASP A 182 -23.76 11.95 45.12
CA ASP A 182 -23.97 12.43 46.50
C ASP A 182 -23.98 13.96 46.56
N ASP A 183 -24.87 14.44 47.43
CA ASP A 183 -25.38 15.80 47.63
C ASP A 183 -24.54 16.59 48.66
N ASP A 184 -24.87 17.88 48.85
CA ASP A 184 -24.46 18.83 49.91
C ASP A 184 -23.27 19.81 49.68
N GLU A 185 -23.65 20.98 49.15
CA GLU A 185 -23.56 22.36 49.70
C GLU A 185 -22.26 22.98 50.33
N GLU A 186 -22.00 24.21 49.83
CA GLU A 186 -21.37 25.43 50.42
C GLU A 186 -19.84 25.54 50.67
N GLU A 187 -19.15 26.42 49.92
CA GLU A 187 -18.86 27.82 50.34
C GLU A 187 -18.02 28.61 49.30
N GLU A 188 -18.28 29.91 49.24
CA GLU A 188 -17.63 30.95 48.42
C GLU A 188 -16.11 31.12 48.64
N LYS A 189 -15.38 31.49 47.57
CA LYS A 189 -14.61 32.77 47.53
C LYS A 189 -14.04 33.13 46.16
N VAL A 190 -14.64 34.18 45.61
CA VAL A 190 -14.10 35.33 44.85
C VAL A 190 -12.56 35.40 44.75
N VAL A 191 -12.02 35.68 43.54
CA VAL A 191 -11.15 36.86 43.23
C VAL A 191 -10.54 36.79 41.81
N THR A 192 -11.06 37.70 40.97
CA THR A 192 -10.43 38.56 39.93
C THR A 192 -9.60 38.00 38.76
N LYS A 193 -10.19 38.17 37.56
CA LYS A 193 -9.72 38.94 36.39
C LYS A 193 -8.20 39.08 36.18
N LYS A 194 -7.71 38.61 35.03
CA LYS A 194 -7.09 39.48 34.00
C LYS A 194 -6.90 38.76 32.66
N ALA A 195 -7.32 39.45 31.60
CA ALA A 195 -7.12 39.13 30.19
C ALA A 195 -5.64 39.23 29.79
N PRO A 196 -5.27 38.67 28.62
CA PRO A 196 -4.29 39.32 27.76
C PRO A 196 -4.95 39.78 26.45
N GLU A 197 -4.82 41.08 26.23
CA GLU A 197 -5.11 41.79 25.01
C GLU A 197 -4.02 41.52 23.95
N SER A 198 -4.42 41.63 22.69
CA SER A 198 -3.68 41.41 21.46
C SER A 198 -2.83 42.63 21.04
N LYS A 199 -1.73 42.38 20.29
CA LYS A 199 -1.18 43.18 19.16
C LYS A 199 0.20 42.61 18.76
N GLN A 200 0.36 42.09 17.54
CA GLN A 200 0.58 42.74 16.23
C GLN A 200 2.01 43.25 15.96
N LYS A 201 2.53 42.73 14.83
CA LYS A 201 3.42 43.34 13.81
C LYS A 201 4.87 43.65 14.18
N GLU A 202 5.81 43.14 13.37
CA GLU A 202 6.56 44.02 12.47
C GLU A 202 7.10 43.26 11.24
N ALA A 203 7.07 43.94 10.10
CA ALA A 203 7.64 43.54 8.83
C ALA A 203 8.96 44.30 8.62
N ALA A 204 9.97 43.65 8.03
CA ALA A 204 11.06 44.37 7.38
C ALA A 204 11.48 43.64 6.10
N LYS A 205 11.16 44.31 5.00
CA LYS A 205 11.62 44.15 3.62
C LYS A 205 13.04 44.76 3.52
N VAL A 206 13.83 44.33 2.52
CA VAL A 206 14.61 45.15 1.54
C VAL A 206 15.94 44.49 1.13
N SER A 207 15.98 44.15 -0.17
CA SER A 207 17.04 44.11 -1.20
C SER A 207 18.54 44.18 -0.90
N ASP A 208 19.32 43.42 -1.69
CA ASP A 208 20.22 43.90 -2.78
C ASP A 208 20.85 42.63 -3.43
N ALA A 209 20.84 42.34 -4.74
CA ALA A 209 21.21 43.12 -5.93
C ALA A 209 22.69 43.52 -5.96
N SER A 210 23.57 42.58 -6.26
CA SER A 210 24.81 42.79 -7.03
C SER A 210 25.30 41.47 -7.62
#